data_AF-A0A962NFI6-F1
#
_entry.id   AF-A0A962NFI6-F1
#
_cell.length_a   1.000
_cell.length_b   1.000
_cell.length_c   1.000
_cell.angle_alpha   90.00
_cell.angle_beta   90.00
_cell.angle_gamma   90.00
#
_symmetry.space_group_name_H-M   'P 1'
#
loop_
_entity.id
_entity.type
_entity.pdbx_description
1 polymer ?
#
loop_
_entity_poly.entity_id
_entity_poly.type
_entity_poly.pdbx_seq_one_letter_code
_entity_poly.pdbx_strand_id
1 'polypeptide(L)'
;MNIPRQLFTRKPVFCPPAVFRWDRLPVGWLVILLLFPCFAHAAQVNLLNTTSITATGSGATGTPSISSFTIPAGKNRTLFIFAAFERDHCDQPGDICGPTNTTGAGLGDNYAGPIATGGSQITARVTGSGGTIDRKNASGGAPVGDLPLGGLYAQIGGMTAYSLESYPVTLKETELETLLGGAASGAVSITLPDVFAPKNTGDDAILMAFVFSNTDQTASGVVRSAIPYRIVAGAGMAGDYTLTASSFDAGQAPNDANDGLLVVGLSSLGLPDSYGGFQTMSGYSVLQSVLTNNAAGRYDNEEPTWVTTEPDGFSASAQFRNGIASTFSMTSAGAASLKMLAAMAPAFTLSSDNADTSDAPASYGSPTHAISGIRLGASVDADADILASYTATGDDTSGSDDEDGVTLPASLNLGQSYSIPVSIQSAAGYLNAWFDWNRDGDFLDAGEQVATNQPVSTGTSNLSITVPVTAEPRNTFARFRVCSSSGACQTPSGVAASGEVEDYLVSIAPKPVVPIPSTTCGNLLSGEFEGTFGTLASGIRDLQEPAMGGYI
;
A
#
# COMPACT_ATOMS: atom_id res chain seq x y z
N MET A 1 80.75 48.27 29.45
CA MET A 1 80.73 49.29 28.37
C MET A 1 79.91 48.72 27.22
N ASN A 2 78.83 49.41 26.85
CA ASN A 2 77.94 49.25 25.68
C ASN A 2 77.10 47.97 25.43
N ILE A 3 75.79 48.12 25.67
CA ILE A 3 74.59 47.56 24.97
C ILE A 3 74.59 48.09 23.50
N PRO A 4 73.96 47.52 22.42
CA PRO A 4 72.63 46.83 22.29
C PRO A 4 72.61 45.61 21.31
N ARG A 5 71.52 44.91 20.95
CA ARG A 5 70.10 44.71 21.35
C ARG A 5 69.62 43.45 20.59
N GLN A 6 68.88 42.58 21.29
CA GLN A 6 67.58 41.96 20.95
C GLN A 6 67.34 41.29 19.58
N LEU A 7 66.56 40.21 19.41
CA LEU A 7 65.82 39.27 20.25
C LEU A 7 65.48 38.11 19.28
N PHE A 8 65.70 36.84 19.65
CA PHE A 8 65.09 35.69 18.95
C PHE A 8 64.71 34.65 20.00
N THR A 9 63.42 34.43 20.20
CA THR A 9 62.90 33.29 20.96
C THR A 9 61.82 32.60 20.15
N ARG A 10 62.14 31.37 19.71
CA ARG A 10 61.24 30.40 19.09
C ARG A 10 60.23 29.87 20.12
N LYS A 11 58.98 29.65 19.70
CA LYS A 11 58.04 28.62 20.22
C LYS A 11 56.82 28.49 19.26
N PRO A 12 55.99 27.43 19.38
CA PRO A 12 55.71 26.49 18.28
C PRO A 12 54.33 26.68 17.62
N VAL A 13 54.13 25.91 16.55
CA VAL A 13 52.95 25.83 15.68
C VAL A 13 51.66 25.55 16.46
N PHE A 14 50.65 26.39 16.23
CA PHE A 14 49.23 26.14 16.51
C PHE A 14 48.45 26.46 15.23
N CYS A 15 47.71 25.48 14.70
CA CYS A 15 46.69 25.71 13.67
C CYS A 15 45.38 26.15 14.33
N PRO A 16 44.74 27.25 13.91
CA PRO A 16 43.35 27.54 14.26
C PRO A 16 42.37 27.11 13.14
N PRO A 17 41.08 26.89 13.46
CA PRO A 17 40.07 26.43 12.52
C PRO A 17 39.64 27.51 11.52
N ALA A 18 39.24 27.10 10.33
CA ALA A 18 38.80 27.97 9.26
C ALA A 18 37.49 28.70 9.64
N VAL A 19 37.56 30.03 9.69
CA VAL A 19 36.40 30.92 9.73
C VAL A 19 36.00 31.22 8.29
N PHE A 20 34.87 30.69 7.83
CA PHE A 20 34.29 31.04 6.54
C PHE A 20 33.69 32.46 6.62
N ARG A 21 34.30 33.43 5.91
CA ARG A 21 33.73 34.77 5.72
C ARG A 21 32.84 34.79 4.49
N TRP A 22 31.60 35.26 4.65
CA TRP A 22 30.56 35.36 3.62
C TRP A 22 30.63 36.64 2.76
N ASP A 23 31.79 37.27 2.65
CA ASP A 23 31.91 38.57 1.97
C ASP A 23 32.90 38.45 0.81
N ARG A 24 32.44 37.86 -0.31
CA ARG A 24 32.90 38.05 -1.72
C ARG A 24 32.57 36.82 -2.57
N LEU A 25 31.35 36.77 -3.11
CA LEU A 25 31.07 36.01 -4.33
C LEU A 25 30.57 36.99 -5.41
N PRO A 26 31.06 36.89 -6.66
CA PRO A 26 30.73 37.83 -7.72
C PRO A 26 29.26 37.69 -8.13
N VAL A 27 28.59 38.84 -8.26
CA VAL A 27 27.20 39.01 -8.71
C VAL A 27 27.09 38.52 -10.15
N GLY A 28 26.67 37.28 -10.33
CA GLY A 28 26.54 36.70 -11.67
C GLY A 28 26.03 35.27 -11.74
N TRP A 29 25.35 34.78 -10.69
CA TRP A 29 24.62 33.51 -10.69
C TRP A 29 23.49 33.61 -9.66
N LEU A 30 22.49 34.44 -9.95
CA LEU A 30 21.24 34.48 -9.20
C LEU A 30 20.10 34.46 -10.22
N VAL A 31 19.11 33.61 -9.96
CA VAL A 31 17.90 33.35 -10.78
C VAL A 31 18.07 32.30 -11.89
N ILE A 32 18.42 31.07 -11.50
CA ILE A 32 17.67 29.87 -11.93
C ILE A 32 17.57 28.96 -10.69
N LEU A 33 16.84 29.41 -9.67
CA LEU A 33 16.12 28.44 -8.85
C LEU A 33 14.86 28.19 -9.65
N LEU A 34 14.85 27.07 -10.37
CA LEU A 34 13.64 26.54 -10.96
C LEU A 34 12.58 26.55 -9.87
N LEU A 35 11.52 27.32 -10.09
CA LEU A 35 10.18 26.91 -9.71
C LEU A 35 10.00 25.50 -10.26
N PHE A 36 10.49 24.50 -9.52
CA PHE A 36 9.78 23.26 -9.48
C PHE A 36 8.42 23.66 -8.93
N PRO A 37 7.31 23.50 -9.68
CA PRO A 37 6.05 23.42 -8.98
C PRO A 37 6.29 22.37 -7.90
N CYS A 38 6.01 22.72 -6.65
CA CYS A 38 5.60 21.69 -5.71
C CYS A 38 4.40 21.06 -6.42
N PHE A 39 4.64 19.99 -7.16
CA PHE A 39 3.58 19.09 -7.50
C PHE A 39 3.19 18.60 -6.12
N ALA A 40 2.11 19.17 -5.57
CA ALA A 40 1.26 18.43 -4.67
C ALA A 40 1.13 17.07 -5.37
N HIS A 41 1.85 16.08 -4.86
CA HIS A 41 1.79 14.75 -5.40
C HIS A 41 0.36 14.37 -5.06
N ALA A 42 -0.52 14.38 -6.05
CA ALA A 42 -1.87 13.92 -5.83
C ALA A 42 -1.77 12.47 -5.30
N ALA A 43 -2.69 12.08 -4.42
CA ALA A 43 -2.89 10.72 -3.92
C ALA A 43 -3.27 9.72 -5.04
N GLN A 44 -2.54 9.76 -6.15
CA GLN A 44 -2.74 9.01 -7.37
C GLN A 44 -2.14 7.62 -7.22
N VAL A 45 -2.82 6.63 -7.83
CA VAL A 45 -2.35 5.25 -7.86
C VAL A 45 -1.01 5.16 -8.57
N ASN A 46 0.01 4.66 -7.87
CA ASN A 46 1.37 4.54 -8.39
C ASN A 46 1.79 3.06 -8.49
N LEU A 47 2.52 2.70 -9.54
CA LEU A 47 3.16 1.39 -9.64
C LEU A 47 4.51 1.43 -8.90
N LEU A 48 4.68 0.55 -7.90
CA LEU A 48 5.91 0.43 -7.12
C LEU A 48 6.85 -0.67 -7.64
N ASN A 49 6.30 -1.82 -8.02
CA ASN A 49 7.11 -2.94 -8.54
C ASN A 49 6.27 -3.85 -9.42
N THR A 50 6.93 -4.57 -10.33
CA THR A 50 6.28 -5.53 -11.21
C THR A 50 7.23 -6.65 -11.62
N THR A 51 6.73 -7.88 -11.74
CA THR A 51 7.49 -9.02 -12.28
C THR A 51 6.57 -9.98 -13.01
N SER A 52 7.11 -10.70 -13.99
CA SER A 52 6.39 -11.76 -14.70
C SER A 52 7.25 -12.99 -14.85
N ILE A 53 6.61 -14.14 -14.94
CA ILE A 53 7.24 -15.40 -15.33
C ILE A 53 6.31 -16.15 -16.29
N THR A 54 6.93 -16.87 -17.21
CA THR A 54 6.26 -17.78 -18.13
C THR A 54 6.63 -19.20 -17.77
N ALA A 55 5.73 -20.14 -18.05
CA ALA A 55 5.96 -21.56 -17.89
C ALA A 55 5.35 -22.28 -19.08
N THR A 56 6.06 -23.27 -19.60
CA THR A 56 5.65 -24.09 -20.72
C THR A 56 6.04 -25.54 -20.43
N GLY A 57 5.33 -26.49 -21.02
CA GLY A 57 5.72 -27.90 -20.93
C GLY A 57 5.00 -28.71 -19.85
N SER A 58 5.34 -30.00 -19.77
CA SER A 58 4.67 -30.95 -18.85
C SER A 58 5.22 -30.92 -17.42
N GLY A 59 4.42 -31.35 -16.46
CA GLY A 59 4.78 -31.48 -15.05
C GLY A 59 4.98 -30.13 -14.36
N ALA A 60 5.65 -30.14 -13.20
CA ALA A 60 5.83 -28.93 -12.37
C ALA A 60 6.53 -27.76 -13.08
N THR A 61 7.23 -28.00 -14.19
CA THR A 61 7.91 -26.97 -14.98
C THR A 61 6.98 -26.12 -15.83
N GLY A 62 5.79 -26.59 -16.19
CA GLY A 62 4.77 -25.77 -16.86
C GLY A 62 3.80 -25.07 -15.89
N THR A 63 4.04 -25.17 -14.58
CA THR A 63 3.38 -24.33 -13.58
C THR A 63 4.20 -23.07 -13.30
N PRO A 64 3.70 -21.86 -13.55
CA PRO A 64 4.45 -20.66 -13.26
C PRO A 64 4.48 -20.39 -11.75
N SER A 65 5.64 -19.97 -11.24
CA SER A 65 5.81 -19.54 -9.85
C SER A 65 6.88 -18.47 -9.74
N ILE A 66 6.71 -17.52 -8.81
CA ILE A 66 7.70 -16.48 -8.54
C ILE A 66 8.39 -16.81 -7.22
N SER A 67 9.68 -17.12 -7.27
CA SER A 67 10.45 -17.52 -6.09
C SER A 67 10.84 -16.35 -5.18
N SER A 68 10.96 -15.14 -5.74
CA SER A 68 11.25 -13.92 -5.00
C SER A 68 10.71 -12.70 -5.74
N PHE A 69 9.87 -11.93 -5.06
CA PHE A 69 9.30 -10.67 -5.53
C PHE A 69 9.33 -9.66 -4.37
N THR A 70 9.94 -8.51 -4.59
CA THR A 70 10.01 -7.48 -3.54
C THR A 70 8.72 -6.70 -3.49
N ILE A 71 8.11 -6.58 -2.32
CA ILE A 71 7.08 -5.59 -2.00
C ILE A 71 7.80 -4.38 -1.43
N PRO A 72 7.89 -3.26 -2.16
CA PRO A 72 8.54 -2.05 -1.65
C PRO A 72 7.73 -1.41 -0.52
N ALA A 73 8.37 -0.49 0.20
CA ALA A 73 7.67 0.42 1.10
C ALA A 73 6.78 1.36 0.29
N GLY A 74 5.66 1.74 0.88
CA GLY A 74 4.69 2.64 0.28
C GLY A 74 3.40 2.66 1.08
N LYS A 75 2.51 3.58 0.73
CA LYS A 75 1.22 3.77 1.35
C LYS A 75 0.13 2.92 0.70
N ASN A 76 -0.77 2.35 1.50
CA ASN A 76 -1.99 1.67 1.05
C ASN A 76 -1.76 0.81 -0.19
N ARG A 77 -0.83 -0.14 -0.04
CA ARG A 77 -0.35 -0.97 -1.13
C ARG A 77 -1.38 -2.03 -1.47
N THR A 78 -1.43 -2.37 -2.75
CA THR A 78 -2.16 -3.54 -3.24
C THR A 78 -1.21 -4.40 -4.06
N LEU A 79 -1.08 -5.68 -3.68
CA LEU A 79 -0.46 -6.70 -4.53
C LEU A 79 -1.53 -7.24 -5.49
N PHE A 80 -1.38 -6.98 -6.78
CA PHE A 80 -2.21 -7.53 -7.84
C PHE A 80 -1.46 -8.68 -8.53
N ILE A 81 -2.08 -9.86 -8.55
CA ILE A 81 -1.54 -11.08 -9.17
C ILE A 81 -2.47 -11.45 -10.32
N PHE A 82 -1.90 -11.78 -11.47
CA PHE A 82 -2.64 -12.17 -12.65
C PHE A 82 -2.02 -13.44 -13.22
N ALA A 83 -2.72 -14.56 -13.08
CA ALA A 83 -2.35 -15.80 -13.77
C ALA A 83 -3.20 -15.92 -15.04
N ALA A 84 -2.58 -16.35 -16.13
CA ALA A 84 -3.27 -16.73 -17.34
C ALA A 84 -2.78 -18.06 -17.85
N PHE A 85 -3.70 -18.84 -18.40
CA PHE A 85 -3.44 -20.17 -18.93
C PHE A 85 -4.02 -20.25 -20.32
N GLU A 86 -3.22 -20.86 -21.18
CA GLU A 86 -3.64 -21.42 -22.44
C GLU A 86 -3.88 -22.91 -22.18
N ARG A 87 -5.00 -23.44 -22.66
CA ARG A 87 -5.33 -24.86 -22.52
C ARG A 87 -5.50 -25.49 -23.88
N ASP A 88 -4.74 -26.56 -24.10
CA ASP A 88 -5.04 -27.52 -25.15
C ASP A 88 -6.17 -28.44 -24.73
N HIS A 89 -7.06 -28.75 -25.67
CA HIS A 89 -8.05 -29.79 -25.48
C HIS A 89 -8.01 -30.72 -26.68
N CYS A 90 -7.74 -32.01 -26.42
CA CYS A 90 -7.92 -33.12 -27.35
C CYS A 90 -6.76 -33.44 -28.30
N ASP A 91 -5.56 -33.58 -27.76
CA ASP A 91 -4.36 -33.99 -28.50
C ASP A 91 -3.91 -35.43 -28.15
N GLN A 92 -4.51 -36.08 -27.13
CA GLN A 92 -4.09 -37.42 -26.68
C GLN A 92 -5.12 -38.54 -26.93
N PRO A 93 -4.65 -39.78 -27.20
CA PRO A 93 -5.52 -40.96 -27.25
C PRO A 93 -6.27 -41.19 -25.94
N GLY A 94 -7.60 -41.13 -25.98
CA GLY A 94 -8.47 -41.28 -24.81
C GLY A 94 -9.21 -40.01 -24.42
N ASP A 95 -8.96 -38.90 -25.12
CA ASP A 95 -9.66 -37.64 -24.92
C ASP A 95 -11.14 -37.70 -25.31
N ILE A 96 -12.00 -37.18 -24.44
CA ILE A 96 -13.45 -37.10 -24.63
C ILE A 96 -13.81 -35.66 -24.96
N CYS A 97 -13.83 -35.37 -26.25
CA CYS A 97 -13.87 -34.03 -26.86
C CYS A 97 -15.29 -33.47 -27.06
N GLY A 98 -16.10 -33.48 -26.01
CA GLY A 98 -17.48 -32.99 -26.05
C GLY A 98 -17.71 -31.76 -25.15
N PRO A 99 -18.51 -30.77 -25.57
CA PRO A 99 -18.87 -29.63 -24.73
C PRO A 99 -19.69 -29.99 -23.48
N THR A 100 -20.21 -31.23 -23.42
CA THR A 100 -20.93 -31.79 -22.27
C THR A 100 -20.02 -32.56 -21.31
N ASN A 101 -18.76 -32.77 -21.67
CA ASN A 101 -17.80 -33.43 -20.82
C ASN A 101 -17.16 -32.39 -19.91
N THR A 102 -17.55 -32.39 -18.63
CA THR A 102 -17.04 -31.47 -17.59
C THR A 102 -16.32 -32.21 -16.46
N THR A 103 -16.26 -33.54 -16.52
CA THR A 103 -15.75 -34.41 -15.43
C THR A 103 -15.13 -35.73 -15.90
N GLY A 104 -15.02 -35.98 -17.21
CA GLY A 104 -14.54 -37.24 -17.79
C GLY A 104 -13.02 -37.32 -17.98
N ALA A 105 -12.53 -38.54 -18.21
CA ALA A 105 -11.16 -38.78 -18.64
C ALA A 105 -10.92 -38.07 -19.99
N GLY A 106 -9.75 -37.42 -20.09
CA GLY A 106 -9.32 -36.79 -21.34
C GLY A 106 -10.13 -35.56 -21.76
N LEU A 107 -10.55 -34.77 -20.76
CA LEU A 107 -10.55 -33.33 -20.93
C LEU A 107 -9.10 -32.87 -20.78
N GLY A 108 -8.63 -32.04 -21.71
CA GLY A 108 -7.31 -31.39 -21.71
C GLY A 108 -6.76 -31.09 -20.32
N ASP A 109 -5.46 -31.29 -20.19
CA ASP A 109 -4.82 -31.92 -19.06
C ASP A 109 -4.14 -30.97 -18.06
N ASN A 110 -4.57 -29.70 -18.00
CA ASN A 110 -4.37 -28.71 -16.91
C ASN A 110 -5.23 -27.44 -17.19
N TYR A 111 -5.05 -26.25 -16.60
CA TYR A 111 -5.31 -25.89 -15.20
C TYR A 111 -6.73 -25.31 -14.99
N ALA A 112 -7.31 -25.63 -13.82
CA ALA A 112 -8.62 -25.23 -13.29
C ALA A 112 -9.80 -25.35 -14.27
N GLY A 113 -10.14 -26.61 -14.60
CA GLY A 113 -11.36 -26.91 -15.36
C GLY A 113 -12.64 -26.32 -14.74
N PRO A 114 -13.71 -26.14 -15.54
CA PRO A 114 -15.00 -25.71 -15.03
C PRO A 114 -15.59 -26.79 -14.12
N ILE A 115 -15.33 -26.72 -12.81
CA ILE A 115 -16.03 -27.56 -11.85
C ILE A 115 -17.48 -27.06 -11.83
N ALA A 116 -18.33 -27.79 -12.54
CA ALA A 116 -19.75 -27.54 -12.76
C ALA A 116 -20.63 -27.58 -11.49
N THR A 117 -20.06 -27.40 -10.30
CA THR A 117 -20.80 -27.27 -9.04
C THR A 117 -20.21 -26.25 -8.05
N GLY A 118 -19.20 -25.44 -8.42
CA GLY A 118 -18.55 -24.55 -7.44
C GLY A 118 -17.66 -23.39 -7.93
N GLY A 119 -17.63 -23.07 -9.23
CA GLY A 119 -16.94 -21.87 -9.75
C GLY A 119 -15.44 -22.07 -10.02
N SER A 120 -14.98 -21.63 -11.19
CA SER A 120 -13.58 -21.74 -11.63
C SER A 120 -12.67 -20.81 -10.84
N GLN A 121 -12.09 -21.30 -9.74
CA GLN A 121 -11.14 -20.56 -8.90
C GLN A 121 -9.81 -21.31 -8.78
N ILE A 122 -8.73 -20.54 -8.67
CA ILE A 122 -7.40 -20.96 -8.26
C ILE A 122 -7.00 -20.20 -6.99
N THR A 123 -6.02 -20.74 -6.27
CA THR A 123 -5.40 -20.11 -5.12
C THR A 123 -4.06 -19.52 -5.52
N ALA A 124 -3.86 -18.22 -5.28
CA ALA A 124 -2.55 -17.62 -5.20
C ALA A 124 -2.05 -17.74 -3.76
N ARG A 125 -1.01 -18.55 -3.55
CA ARG A 125 -0.30 -18.68 -2.27
C ARG A 125 0.88 -17.72 -2.26
N VAL A 126 0.82 -16.72 -1.39
CA VAL A 126 1.89 -15.74 -1.16
C VAL A 126 2.57 -16.04 0.16
N THR A 127 3.90 -16.15 0.17
CA THR A 127 4.68 -16.43 1.38
C THR A 127 5.78 -15.40 1.56
N GLY A 128 5.83 -14.77 2.73
CA GLY A 128 6.85 -13.79 3.12
C GLY A 128 7.48 -14.14 4.47
N SER A 129 8.28 -13.23 5.03
CA SER A 129 8.94 -13.39 6.33
C SER A 129 7.99 -13.54 7.51
N GLY A 130 6.79 -12.94 7.43
CA GLY A 130 5.78 -12.96 8.49
C GLY A 130 4.78 -14.11 8.39
N GLY A 131 4.73 -14.83 7.27
CA GLY A 131 3.85 -15.99 7.11
C GLY A 131 3.40 -16.26 5.67
N THR A 132 2.30 -17.00 5.54
CA THR A 132 1.70 -17.40 4.26
C THR A 132 0.23 -16.99 4.22
N ILE A 133 -0.20 -16.44 3.09
CA ILE A 133 -1.60 -16.12 2.78
C ILE A 133 -2.00 -16.87 1.51
N ASP A 134 -3.10 -17.62 1.61
CA ASP A 134 -3.75 -18.28 0.48
C ASP A 134 -4.98 -17.46 0.07
N ARG A 135 -4.96 -16.88 -1.14
CA ARG A 135 -6.06 -16.08 -1.66
C ARG A 135 -6.62 -16.69 -2.93
N LYS A 136 -7.94 -16.91 -2.96
CA LYS A 136 -8.65 -17.36 -4.16
C LYS A 136 -9.16 -16.17 -4.99
N ASN A 137 -9.13 -16.29 -6.32
CA ASN A 137 -9.84 -15.34 -7.18
C ASN A 137 -11.36 -15.46 -6.97
N ALA A 138 -12.13 -14.45 -7.35
CA ALA A 138 -13.59 -14.47 -7.19
C ALA A 138 -14.28 -15.47 -8.16
N SER A 139 -15.31 -16.19 -7.69
CA SER A 139 -16.14 -17.09 -8.50
C SER A 139 -17.49 -16.45 -8.89
N GLY A 140 -17.63 -15.97 -10.13
CA GLY A 140 -18.90 -15.69 -10.83
C GLY A 140 -19.94 -14.75 -10.19
N GLY A 141 -20.20 -13.57 -10.82
CA GLY A 141 -21.31 -12.61 -10.54
C GLY A 141 -21.14 -11.85 -9.20
N ALA A 142 -21.30 -10.54 -9.04
CA ALA A 142 -22.04 -9.46 -9.71
C ALA A 142 -21.31 -8.11 -9.42
N PRO A 143 -21.72 -6.93 -9.92
CA PRO A 143 -20.83 -5.76 -9.95
C PRO A 143 -20.78 -5.04 -8.59
N VAL A 144 -20.05 -5.59 -7.61
CA VAL A 144 -19.41 -4.79 -6.55
C VAL A 144 -18.13 -5.51 -6.13
N GLY A 145 -16.97 -4.93 -6.40
CA GLY A 145 -15.69 -5.32 -5.78
C GLY A 145 -15.03 -6.61 -6.24
N ASP A 146 -15.67 -7.39 -7.13
CA ASP A 146 -15.10 -8.65 -7.58
C ASP A 146 -14.10 -8.46 -8.73
N LEU A 147 -13.10 -9.33 -8.73
CA LEU A 147 -12.23 -9.65 -9.85
C LEU A 147 -12.70 -10.97 -10.48
N PRO A 148 -13.90 -11.02 -11.10
CA PRO A 148 -14.41 -12.27 -11.65
C PRO A 148 -13.53 -12.70 -12.83
N LEU A 149 -13.46 -14.02 -13.00
CA LEU A 149 -12.75 -14.69 -14.07
C LEU A 149 -13.04 -14.08 -15.46
N GLY A 150 -11.99 -13.94 -16.26
CA GLY A 150 -12.09 -13.75 -17.71
C GLY A 150 -11.79 -15.07 -18.40
N GLY A 151 -12.81 -15.73 -18.94
CA GLY A 151 -12.66 -17.01 -19.64
C GLY A 151 -13.22 -16.91 -21.05
N LEU A 152 -12.41 -17.29 -22.03
CA LEU A 152 -12.83 -17.45 -23.41
C LEU A 152 -12.68 -18.91 -23.83
N TYR A 153 -13.71 -19.43 -24.49
CA TYR A 153 -13.72 -20.77 -25.05
C TYR A 153 -14.02 -20.70 -26.55
N ALA A 154 -13.18 -21.34 -27.37
CA ALA A 154 -13.32 -21.43 -28.81
C ALA A 154 -13.33 -22.89 -29.25
N GLN A 155 -14.27 -23.28 -30.10
CA GLN A 155 -14.31 -24.60 -30.74
C GLN A 155 -14.02 -24.46 -32.23
N ILE A 156 -12.98 -25.13 -32.73
CA ILE A 156 -12.70 -25.21 -34.17
C ILE A 156 -13.54 -26.36 -34.75
N GLY A 157 -14.20 -26.14 -35.89
CA GLY A 157 -15.10 -27.12 -36.48
C GLY A 157 -14.37 -28.42 -36.84
N GLY A 158 -14.59 -29.46 -36.04
CA GLY A 158 -14.05 -30.81 -36.25
C GLY A 158 -12.78 -31.15 -35.47
N MET A 159 -12.03 -30.22 -34.86
CA MET A 159 -10.73 -30.50 -34.21
C MET A 159 -10.50 -29.55 -33.03
N THR A 160 -9.74 -29.98 -32.01
CA THR A 160 -9.18 -29.27 -30.82
C THR A 160 -9.98 -28.10 -30.24
N ALA A 161 -10.39 -28.19 -28.96
CA ALA A 161 -10.94 -27.03 -28.26
C ALA A 161 -9.81 -26.16 -27.69
N TYR A 162 -9.98 -24.85 -27.73
CA TYR A 162 -8.99 -23.90 -27.23
C TYR A 162 -9.64 -23.03 -26.16
N SER A 163 -8.92 -22.75 -25.08
CA SER A 163 -9.35 -21.71 -24.15
C SER A 163 -8.20 -20.86 -23.65
N LEU A 164 -8.55 -19.60 -23.40
CA LEU A 164 -7.69 -18.61 -22.81
C LEU A 164 -8.39 -18.12 -21.56
N GLU A 165 -7.75 -18.25 -20.41
CA GLU A 165 -8.35 -17.96 -19.11
C GLU A 165 -7.43 -17.06 -18.29
N SER A 166 -8.05 -16.22 -17.45
CA SER A 166 -7.35 -15.31 -16.55
C SER A 166 -7.94 -15.33 -15.14
N TYR A 167 -7.04 -15.32 -14.16
CA TYR A 167 -7.32 -15.47 -12.74
C TYR A 167 -6.66 -14.33 -11.94
N PRO A 168 -7.28 -13.14 -11.93
CA PRO A 168 -6.82 -12.01 -11.13
C PRO A 168 -7.07 -12.23 -9.63
N VAL A 169 -6.12 -11.83 -8.80
CA VAL A 169 -6.16 -11.89 -7.33
C VAL A 169 -5.54 -10.62 -6.74
N THR A 170 -6.08 -10.12 -5.64
CA THR A 170 -5.52 -8.98 -4.89
C THR A 170 -5.32 -9.28 -3.41
N LEU A 171 -4.23 -8.75 -2.85
CA LEU A 171 -3.99 -8.66 -1.40
C LEU A 171 -3.83 -7.18 -1.01
N LYS A 172 -4.40 -6.80 0.13
CA LYS A 172 -4.46 -5.43 0.64
C LYS A 172 -3.39 -5.16 1.71
N GLU A 173 -3.20 -3.89 2.09
CA GLU A 173 -2.11 -3.42 2.94
C GLU A 173 -1.95 -4.25 4.23
N THR A 174 -3.03 -4.49 4.98
CA THR A 174 -2.98 -5.28 6.23
C THR A 174 -2.49 -6.72 6.02
N GLU A 175 -2.80 -7.31 4.85
CA GLU A 175 -2.31 -8.63 4.48
C GLU A 175 -0.82 -8.59 4.12
N LEU A 176 -0.39 -7.52 3.45
CA LEU A 176 1.02 -7.32 3.11
C LEU A 176 1.85 -7.06 4.37
N GLU A 177 1.38 -6.26 5.32
CA GLU A 177 2.01 -6.08 6.63
C GLU A 177 2.18 -7.41 7.37
N THR A 178 1.13 -8.26 7.35
CA THR A 178 1.18 -9.60 7.93
C THR A 178 2.22 -10.48 7.23
N LEU A 179 2.23 -10.48 5.89
CA LEU A 179 3.20 -11.25 5.10
C LEU A 179 4.64 -10.80 5.32
N LEU A 180 4.85 -9.51 5.58
CA LEU A 180 6.17 -8.91 5.80
C LEU A 180 6.61 -8.94 7.27
N GLY A 181 5.73 -9.36 8.19
CA GLY A 181 6.02 -9.38 9.62
C GLY A 181 6.18 -7.98 10.21
N GLY A 182 5.40 -7.02 9.72
CA GLY A 182 5.45 -5.61 10.13
C GLY A 182 6.59 -4.80 9.48
N ALA A 183 7.43 -5.41 8.64
CA ALA A 183 8.45 -4.65 7.91
C ALA A 183 7.82 -3.80 6.80
N ALA A 184 8.32 -2.57 6.62
CA ALA A 184 7.86 -1.67 5.56
C ALA A 184 8.09 -2.22 4.15
N SER A 185 9.09 -3.09 3.95
CA SER A 185 9.35 -3.75 2.66
C SER A 185 9.92 -5.15 2.88
N GLY A 186 9.81 -6.02 1.88
CA GLY A 186 10.44 -7.33 1.93
C GLY A 186 10.10 -8.21 0.73
N ALA A 187 10.75 -9.38 0.66
CA ALA A 187 10.54 -10.32 -0.42
C ALA A 187 9.42 -11.33 -0.09
N VAL A 188 8.63 -11.67 -1.09
CA VAL A 188 7.62 -12.74 -1.04
C VAL A 188 7.83 -13.71 -2.21
N SER A 189 7.35 -14.95 -2.05
CA SER A 189 7.18 -15.91 -3.14
C SER A 189 5.71 -16.09 -3.48
N ILE A 190 5.38 -16.36 -4.75
CA ILE A 190 4.01 -16.58 -5.23
C ILE A 190 3.96 -17.95 -5.93
N THR A 191 3.03 -18.81 -5.50
CA THR A 191 2.81 -20.16 -6.06
C THR A 191 1.32 -20.41 -6.27
N LEU A 192 0.98 -21.38 -7.12
CA LEU A 192 -0.39 -21.78 -7.45
C LEU A 192 -0.61 -23.25 -7.07
N PRO A 193 -0.99 -23.58 -5.81
CA PRO A 193 -0.90 -24.94 -5.28
C PRO A 193 -2.07 -25.86 -5.62
N ASP A 194 -3.25 -25.32 -5.96
CA ASP A 194 -4.47 -26.09 -6.28
C ASP A 194 -4.71 -26.25 -7.79
N VAL A 195 -3.75 -25.73 -8.54
CA VAL A 195 -3.61 -25.83 -9.97
C VAL A 195 -3.02 -27.26 -10.15
N PHE A 196 -3.61 -28.12 -11.03
CA PHE A 196 -3.06 -29.41 -11.53
C PHE A 196 -1.93 -29.37 -12.59
N ALA A 197 -0.74 -29.88 -12.28
CA ALA A 197 0.40 -29.97 -13.20
C ALA A 197 0.00 -30.29 -14.67
N PRO A 198 0.51 -29.52 -15.66
CA PRO A 198 0.45 -29.85 -17.09
C PRO A 198 0.79 -31.30 -17.32
N LYS A 199 0.09 -31.98 -18.22
CA LYS A 199 0.51 -33.33 -18.60
C LYS A 199 1.18 -33.35 -19.97
N ASN A 200 0.86 -32.41 -20.86
CA ASN A 200 1.46 -32.34 -22.19
C ASN A 200 2.49 -31.20 -22.27
N THR A 201 3.20 -31.14 -23.39
CA THR A 201 4.23 -30.11 -23.59
C THR A 201 3.70 -28.80 -24.16
N GLY A 202 2.54 -28.77 -24.84
CA GLY A 202 1.93 -27.59 -25.47
C GLY A 202 1.38 -26.57 -24.45
N ASP A 203 1.02 -27.05 -23.27
CA ASP A 203 0.48 -26.23 -22.20
C ASP A 203 1.34 -25.02 -21.80
N ASP A 204 0.73 -23.83 -21.88
CA ASP A 204 1.40 -22.56 -21.65
C ASP A 204 0.72 -21.72 -20.57
N ALA A 205 1.55 -21.06 -19.76
CA ALA A 205 1.06 -20.28 -18.63
C ALA A 205 1.92 -19.04 -18.37
N ILE A 206 1.27 -18.02 -17.84
CA ILE A 206 1.90 -16.75 -17.46
C ILE A 206 1.43 -16.39 -16.05
N LEU A 207 2.36 -15.91 -15.23
CA LEU A 207 2.08 -15.32 -13.93
C LEU A 207 2.71 -13.93 -13.87
N MET A 208 1.87 -12.91 -13.66
CA MET A 208 2.28 -11.53 -13.46
C MET A 208 1.96 -11.10 -12.03
N ALA A 209 2.83 -10.29 -11.45
CA ALA A 209 2.60 -9.63 -10.17
C ALA A 209 2.94 -8.14 -10.27
N PHE A 210 2.15 -7.32 -9.60
CA PHE A 210 2.27 -5.86 -9.54
C PHE A 210 2.04 -5.41 -8.10
N VAL A 211 2.83 -4.44 -7.63
CA VAL A 211 2.54 -3.73 -6.39
C VAL A 211 2.17 -2.30 -6.77
N PHE A 212 0.97 -1.90 -6.42
CA PHE A 212 0.52 -0.51 -6.51
C PHE A 212 0.50 0.11 -5.11
N SER A 213 0.65 1.43 -5.01
CA SER A 213 0.38 2.24 -3.81
C SER A 213 -0.73 3.24 -4.05
N ASN A 214 -1.21 3.86 -2.97
CA ASN A 214 -2.32 4.83 -2.97
C ASN A 214 -3.60 4.22 -3.54
N THR A 215 -3.80 2.93 -3.29
CA THR A 215 -4.99 2.20 -3.74
C THR A 215 -6.01 2.11 -2.62
N ASP A 216 -7.28 2.34 -2.92
CA ASP A 216 -8.37 2.17 -1.96
C ASP A 216 -8.33 0.72 -1.40
N GLN A 217 -8.39 0.65 -0.08
CA GLN A 217 -8.28 -0.59 0.70
C GLN A 217 -9.65 -1.26 0.94
N THR A 218 -10.75 -0.66 0.50
CA THR A 218 -12.07 -1.29 0.51
C THR A 218 -12.22 -2.35 -0.59
N ALA A 219 -13.36 -3.06 -0.57
CA ALA A 219 -13.71 -4.04 -1.60
C ALA A 219 -13.83 -3.41 -3.00
N SER A 220 -14.13 -2.11 -3.11
CA SER A 220 -14.26 -1.43 -4.40
C SER A 220 -12.93 -0.89 -4.93
N GLY A 221 -11.85 -0.97 -4.14
CA GLY A 221 -10.61 -0.29 -4.51
C GLY A 221 -9.85 -0.91 -5.67
N VAL A 222 -10.06 -2.21 -5.95
CA VAL A 222 -9.60 -2.81 -7.20
C VAL A 222 -10.69 -3.70 -7.77
N VAL A 223 -11.18 -3.34 -8.95
CA VAL A 223 -12.37 -3.95 -9.56
C VAL A 223 -12.13 -4.25 -11.03
N ARG A 224 -12.81 -5.25 -11.57
CA ARG A 224 -12.83 -5.47 -13.01
C ARG A 224 -13.76 -4.48 -13.71
N SER A 225 -13.25 -3.76 -14.70
CA SER A 225 -13.98 -2.71 -15.41
C SER A 225 -14.54 -3.15 -16.76
N ALA A 226 -13.85 -4.04 -17.49
CA ALA A 226 -14.34 -4.57 -18.77
C ALA A 226 -13.54 -5.80 -19.22
N ILE A 227 -14.08 -6.59 -20.16
CA ILE A 227 -13.35 -7.66 -20.87
C ILE A 227 -13.78 -7.67 -22.35
N PRO A 228 -13.33 -6.74 -23.21
CA PRO A 228 -13.48 -6.91 -24.64
C PRO A 228 -12.72 -8.14 -25.11
N TYR A 229 -13.36 -8.92 -25.99
CA TYR A 229 -12.79 -10.15 -26.52
C TYR A 229 -13.14 -10.36 -27.99
N ARG A 230 -12.35 -11.22 -28.64
CA ARG A 230 -12.58 -11.74 -29.98
C ARG A 230 -12.31 -13.24 -29.97
N ILE A 231 -13.25 -14.00 -30.52
CA ILE A 231 -13.12 -15.44 -30.78
C ILE A 231 -13.63 -15.69 -32.20
N VAL A 232 -12.88 -16.43 -33.01
CA VAL A 232 -13.35 -16.86 -34.33
C VAL A 232 -13.14 -18.37 -34.46
N ALA A 233 -14.24 -19.12 -34.60
CA ALA A 233 -14.20 -20.54 -34.91
C ALA A 233 -13.70 -20.76 -36.36
N GLY A 234 -12.87 -21.77 -36.60
CA GLY A 234 -12.37 -22.12 -37.93
C GLY A 234 -10.94 -21.64 -38.20
N ALA A 235 -10.68 -21.03 -39.36
CA ALA A 235 -9.33 -20.70 -39.87
C ALA A 235 -8.57 -19.55 -39.15
N GLY A 236 -9.00 -19.16 -37.95
CA GLY A 236 -8.47 -18.03 -37.18
C GLY A 236 -8.84 -16.63 -37.72
N MET A 237 -8.63 -15.61 -36.89
CA MET A 237 -8.74 -14.19 -37.22
C MET A 237 -7.40 -13.60 -37.64
N ALA A 238 -7.41 -12.55 -38.46
CA ALA A 238 -6.18 -11.83 -38.83
C ALA A 238 -5.54 -11.17 -37.61
N GLY A 239 -4.21 -11.19 -37.54
CA GLY A 239 -3.42 -10.65 -36.42
C GLY A 239 -3.54 -9.13 -36.22
N ASP A 240 -4.08 -8.38 -37.17
CA ASP A 240 -4.28 -6.92 -37.13
C ASP A 240 -5.66 -6.53 -36.60
N TYR A 241 -6.09 -7.15 -35.50
CA TYR A 241 -7.37 -6.90 -34.88
C TYR A 241 -7.29 -5.84 -33.76
N THR A 242 -8.44 -5.28 -33.39
CA THR A 242 -8.57 -4.35 -32.26
C THR A 242 -9.68 -4.83 -31.31
N LEU A 243 -9.36 -4.79 -30.01
CA LEU A 243 -10.27 -5.04 -28.90
C LEU A 243 -10.70 -3.70 -28.30
N THR A 244 -12.00 -3.42 -28.27
CA THR A 244 -12.53 -2.15 -27.77
C THR A 244 -13.57 -2.39 -26.69
N ALA A 245 -13.37 -1.79 -25.52
CA ALA A 245 -14.43 -1.61 -24.53
C ALA A 245 -15.09 -0.26 -24.79
N SER A 246 -16.29 -0.24 -25.37
CA SER A 246 -17.04 1.02 -25.63
C SER A 246 -17.67 1.61 -24.37
N SER A 247 -17.72 0.83 -23.30
CA SER A 247 -18.18 1.21 -21.96
C SER A 247 -17.56 0.27 -20.93
N PHE A 248 -17.56 0.69 -19.68
CA PHE A 248 -17.19 -0.15 -18.54
C PHE A 248 -18.41 -0.74 -17.86
N ASP A 249 -18.18 -1.79 -17.06
CA ASP A 249 -19.11 -2.38 -16.12
C ASP A 249 -19.64 -1.27 -15.17
N ALA A 250 -20.92 -1.37 -14.79
CA ALA A 250 -21.61 -0.29 -14.09
C ALA A 250 -20.91 0.07 -12.76
N GLY A 251 -20.52 1.35 -12.63
CA GLY A 251 -19.82 1.87 -11.45
C GLY A 251 -18.35 1.47 -11.33
N GLN A 252 -17.78 0.76 -12.32
CA GLN A 252 -16.41 0.24 -12.27
C GLN A 252 -15.44 1.05 -13.14
N ALA A 253 -15.90 2.14 -13.77
CA ALA A 253 -15.03 3.02 -14.55
C ALA A 253 -14.08 3.80 -13.62
N PRO A 254 -12.81 4.04 -14.00
CA PRO A 254 -11.98 5.01 -13.32
C PRO A 254 -12.63 6.39 -13.51
N ASN A 255 -13.08 6.96 -12.41
CA ASN A 255 -13.96 8.13 -12.38
C ASN A 255 -13.32 9.34 -11.69
N ASP A 256 -12.14 9.16 -11.10
CA ASP A 256 -11.28 10.21 -10.57
C ASP A 256 -10.01 10.41 -11.44
N ALA A 257 -9.37 11.57 -11.33
CA ALA A 257 -8.07 11.86 -11.96
C ALA A 257 -6.91 11.04 -11.34
N ASN A 258 -7.08 10.58 -10.10
CA ASN A 258 -6.11 9.84 -9.32
C ASN A 258 -6.25 8.31 -9.46
N ASP A 259 -7.37 7.84 -10.02
CA ASP A 259 -7.58 6.42 -10.32
C ASP A 259 -6.54 5.89 -11.33
N GLY A 260 -6.29 4.60 -11.26
CA GLY A 260 -5.51 3.82 -12.23
C GLY A 260 -6.40 2.91 -13.07
N LEU A 261 -5.98 2.63 -14.30
CA LEU A 261 -6.58 1.63 -15.17
C LEU A 261 -5.51 0.70 -15.72
N LEU A 262 -5.52 -0.55 -15.26
CA LEU A 262 -4.67 -1.63 -15.73
C LEU A 262 -5.42 -2.44 -16.78
N VAL A 263 -4.86 -2.58 -17.98
CA VAL A 263 -5.40 -3.42 -19.05
C VAL A 263 -4.39 -4.52 -19.35
N VAL A 264 -4.81 -5.77 -19.29
CA VAL A 264 -3.97 -6.92 -19.62
C VAL A 264 -4.50 -7.56 -20.90
N GLY A 265 -3.86 -7.25 -22.03
CA GLY A 265 -4.15 -7.91 -23.30
C GLY A 265 -3.56 -9.31 -23.31
N LEU A 266 -4.36 -10.29 -23.74
CA LEU A 266 -3.95 -11.68 -23.99
C LEU A 266 -4.33 -12.05 -25.42
N SER A 267 -3.41 -12.66 -26.16
CA SER A 267 -3.63 -13.13 -27.53
C SER A 267 -2.98 -14.48 -27.73
N SER A 268 -3.74 -15.45 -28.26
CA SER A 268 -3.15 -16.69 -28.77
C SER A 268 -2.11 -16.34 -29.86
N LEU A 269 -1.10 -17.19 -30.02
CA LEU A 269 -0.20 -17.18 -31.17
C LEU A 269 -0.77 -18.11 -32.25
N GLY A 270 -0.35 -17.93 -33.49
CA GLY A 270 -0.99 -18.58 -34.65
C GLY A 270 -0.11 -19.55 -35.40
N LEU A 271 1.20 -19.38 -35.22
CA LEU A 271 2.30 -20.10 -35.86
C LEU A 271 3.51 -20.03 -34.91
N PRO A 272 4.44 -20.99 -34.94
CA PRO A 272 5.51 -21.13 -33.95
C PRO A 272 6.55 -19.99 -33.99
N ASP A 273 6.58 -19.24 -35.09
CA ASP A 273 7.45 -18.06 -35.29
C ASP A 273 6.67 -16.73 -35.19
N SER A 274 5.43 -16.75 -34.67
CA SER A 274 4.61 -15.55 -34.54
C SER A 274 5.08 -14.70 -33.38
N TYR A 275 5.57 -13.49 -33.68
CA TYR A 275 5.70 -12.43 -32.69
C TYR A 275 4.32 -11.78 -32.50
N GLY A 276 3.51 -12.37 -31.63
CA GLY A 276 2.28 -11.74 -31.15
C GLY A 276 2.57 -10.58 -30.19
N GLY A 277 1.51 -9.97 -29.67
CA GLY A 277 1.60 -8.88 -28.70
C GLY A 277 0.62 -7.76 -29.02
N PHE A 278 0.77 -6.63 -28.33
CA PHE A 278 -0.12 -5.49 -28.46
C PHE A 278 0.67 -4.20 -28.66
N GLN A 279 0.12 -3.32 -29.49
CA GLN A 279 0.60 -1.94 -29.60
C GLN A 279 0.39 -1.21 -28.26
N THR A 280 1.26 -0.25 -27.94
CA THR A 280 1.04 0.63 -26.80
C THR A 280 -0.18 1.50 -27.04
N MET A 281 -1.17 1.41 -26.16
CA MET A 281 -2.38 2.22 -26.23
C MET A 281 -2.05 3.69 -25.98
N SER A 282 -2.76 4.59 -26.66
CA SER A 282 -2.59 6.03 -26.47
C SER A 282 -2.82 6.44 -25.01
N GLY A 283 -1.84 7.09 -24.39
CA GLY A 283 -1.90 7.53 -23.00
C GLY A 283 -1.62 6.45 -21.95
N TYR A 284 -1.21 5.25 -22.38
CA TYR A 284 -0.79 4.16 -21.50
C TYR A 284 0.73 3.95 -21.55
N SER A 285 1.26 3.44 -20.46
CA SER A 285 2.62 2.88 -20.39
C SER A 285 2.55 1.36 -20.35
N VAL A 286 3.43 0.68 -21.10
CA VAL A 286 3.56 -0.78 -21.00
C VAL A 286 4.31 -1.10 -19.72
N LEU A 287 3.67 -1.86 -18.81
CA LEU A 287 4.29 -2.34 -17.58
C LEU A 287 5.05 -3.64 -17.81
N GLN A 288 4.43 -4.54 -18.56
CA GLN A 288 4.99 -5.84 -18.90
C GLN A 288 4.56 -6.26 -20.30
N SER A 289 5.44 -6.96 -21.00
CA SER A 289 5.10 -7.69 -22.20
C SER A 289 5.85 -9.01 -22.18
N VAL A 290 5.10 -10.11 -22.30
CA VAL A 290 5.64 -11.46 -22.24
C VAL A 290 4.96 -12.32 -23.30
N LEU A 291 5.63 -13.39 -23.68
CA LEU A 291 5.08 -14.41 -24.55
C LEU A 291 5.60 -15.76 -24.09
N THR A 292 4.77 -16.77 -24.27
CA THR A 292 5.19 -18.16 -24.29
C THR A 292 5.29 -18.57 -25.75
N ASN A 293 6.38 -19.23 -26.12
CA ASN A 293 6.49 -19.90 -27.40
C ASN A 293 7.06 -21.29 -27.17
N ASN A 294 6.30 -22.32 -27.52
CA ASN A 294 6.81 -23.66 -27.47
C ASN A 294 7.04 -24.22 -28.87
N ALA A 295 8.21 -23.94 -29.45
CA ALA A 295 8.61 -24.50 -30.74
C ALA A 295 8.73 -26.05 -30.74
N ALA A 296 8.73 -26.69 -29.55
CA ALA A 296 8.78 -28.14 -29.40
C ALA A 296 7.38 -28.77 -29.20
N GLY A 297 6.33 -27.97 -28.98
CA GLY A 297 4.93 -28.40 -29.04
C GLY A 297 4.62 -28.76 -30.50
N ARG A 298 4.59 -30.05 -30.82
CA ARG A 298 4.47 -30.48 -32.20
C ARG A 298 3.02 -30.39 -32.68
N TYR A 299 2.84 -29.58 -33.72
CA TYR A 299 1.98 -29.83 -34.88
C TYR A 299 1.90 -31.31 -35.24
N ASP A 300 0.67 -31.77 -35.49
CA ASP A 300 0.35 -33.02 -36.19
C ASP A 300 0.93 -34.24 -35.46
N ASN A 301 0.21 -34.72 -34.44
CA ASN A 301 0.37 -36.12 -34.08
C ASN A 301 0.08 -36.94 -35.35
N GLU A 302 0.82 -38.03 -35.55
CA GLU A 302 0.67 -38.98 -36.67
C GLU A 302 -0.68 -39.74 -36.62
N GLU A 303 -1.75 -39.11 -36.12
CA GLU A 303 -3.11 -39.59 -36.12
C GLU A 303 -3.78 -39.22 -37.45
N PRO A 304 -4.04 -40.18 -38.34
CA PRO A 304 -4.48 -39.93 -39.71
C PRO A 304 -5.91 -39.37 -39.85
N THR A 305 -6.52 -38.90 -38.76
CA THR A 305 -7.94 -38.48 -38.72
C THR A 305 -8.17 -37.02 -38.34
N TRP A 306 -7.22 -36.34 -37.69
CA TRP A 306 -7.40 -34.94 -37.24
C TRP A 306 -6.11 -34.12 -37.41
N VAL A 307 -6.13 -33.13 -38.31
CA VAL A 307 -5.09 -32.09 -38.43
C VAL A 307 -5.31 -31.02 -37.35
N THR A 308 -4.70 -31.16 -36.18
CA THR A 308 -4.83 -30.15 -35.13
C THR A 308 -4.06 -28.87 -35.49
N THR A 309 -4.68 -27.72 -35.29
CA THR A 309 -4.05 -26.38 -35.41
C THR A 309 -4.13 -25.69 -34.06
N GLU A 310 -3.33 -26.17 -33.11
CA GLU A 310 -3.19 -25.56 -31.79
C GLU A 310 -2.29 -24.31 -31.88
N PRO A 311 -2.58 -23.24 -31.13
CA PRO A 311 -1.64 -22.15 -30.87
C PRO A 311 -0.40 -22.63 -30.14
N ASP A 312 0.81 -22.34 -30.63
CA ASP A 312 2.07 -22.62 -29.93
C ASP A 312 2.37 -21.59 -28.82
N GLY A 313 1.33 -21.28 -28.04
CA GLY A 313 1.35 -20.36 -26.92
C GLY A 313 0.54 -19.10 -27.08
N PHE A 314 0.81 -18.15 -26.18
CA PHE A 314 0.12 -16.88 -26.14
C PHE A 314 1.05 -15.74 -25.72
N SER A 315 0.64 -14.54 -26.10
CA SER A 315 1.30 -13.29 -25.71
C SER A 315 0.41 -12.52 -24.75
N ALA A 316 1.05 -11.80 -23.84
CA ALA A 316 0.39 -10.91 -22.92
C ALA A 316 1.08 -9.54 -22.85
N SER A 317 0.30 -8.48 -22.73
CA SER A 317 0.78 -7.11 -22.49
C SER A 317 -0.06 -6.45 -21.42
N ALA A 318 0.57 -6.13 -20.29
CA ALA A 318 -0.03 -5.33 -19.24
C ALA A 318 0.32 -3.86 -19.47
N GLN A 319 -0.68 -3.01 -19.61
CA GLN A 319 -0.53 -1.58 -19.85
C GLN A 319 -1.36 -0.79 -18.83
N PHE A 320 -0.80 0.32 -18.36
CA PHE A 320 -1.39 1.11 -17.29
C PHE A 320 -1.43 2.58 -17.63
N ARG A 321 -2.47 3.26 -17.13
CA ARG A 321 -2.57 4.72 -17.13
C ARG A 321 -3.28 5.19 -15.87
N ASN A 322 -3.14 6.47 -15.57
CA ASN A 322 -3.98 7.13 -14.58
C ASN A 322 -5.06 8.01 -15.21
N GLY A 323 -6.04 8.35 -14.37
CA GLY A 323 -7.10 9.29 -14.59
C GLY A 323 -8.34 8.71 -15.26
N ILE A 324 -9.34 9.58 -15.37
CA ILE A 324 -10.69 9.25 -15.84
C ILE A 324 -10.64 8.54 -17.20
N ALA A 325 -11.44 7.49 -17.33
CA ALA A 325 -11.64 6.77 -18.59
C ALA A 325 -13.10 6.31 -18.72
N SER A 326 -13.60 6.29 -19.95
CA SER A 326 -14.91 5.70 -20.30
C SER A 326 -14.82 4.58 -21.34
N THR A 327 -13.64 4.41 -21.96
CA THR A 327 -13.37 3.46 -23.02
C THR A 327 -11.87 3.19 -23.12
N PHE A 328 -11.49 2.08 -23.74
CA PHE A 328 -10.15 1.87 -24.27
C PHE A 328 -10.22 1.04 -25.55
N SER A 329 -9.15 1.10 -26.35
CA SER A 329 -8.95 0.23 -27.51
C SER A 329 -7.51 -0.26 -27.54
N MET A 330 -7.36 -1.59 -27.58
CA MET A 330 -6.08 -2.27 -27.64
C MET A 330 -5.94 -2.97 -28.98
N THR A 331 -4.92 -2.62 -29.74
CA THR A 331 -4.66 -3.16 -31.08
C THR A 331 -3.54 -4.19 -30.99
N SER A 332 -3.74 -5.34 -31.62
CA SER A 332 -2.70 -6.35 -31.73
C SER A 332 -1.53 -5.85 -32.57
N ALA A 333 -0.32 -6.28 -32.23
CA ALA A 333 0.90 -5.99 -32.98
C ALA A 333 1.19 -7.03 -34.08
N GLY A 334 0.37 -8.08 -34.20
CA GLY A 334 0.54 -9.14 -35.20
C GLY A 334 0.26 -8.67 -36.63
N ALA A 335 1.02 -9.19 -37.60
CA ALA A 335 0.74 -8.95 -39.02
C ALA A 335 -0.61 -9.57 -39.43
N ALA A 336 -1.33 -8.93 -40.36
CA ALA A 336 -2.61 -9.42 -40.89
C ALA A 336 -2.54 -10.85 -41.49
N SER A 337 -1.35 -11.27 -41.90
CA SER A 337 -1.07 -12.62 -42.39
C SER A 337 -1.06 -13.69 -41.30
N LEU A 338 -0.87 -13.32 -40.03
CA LEU A 338 -0.92 -14.24 -38.90
C LEU A 338 -2.38 -14.56 -38.56
N LYS A 339 -2.66 -15.83 -38.23
CA LYS A 339 -3.99 -16.30 -37.86
C LYS A 339 -4.05 -16.59 -36.37
N MET A 340 -4.76 -15.78 -35.60
CA MET A 340 -4.96 -15.97 -34.16
C MET A 340 -6.30 -16.66 -33.91
N LEU A 341 -6.45 -17.40 -32.81
CA LEU A 341 -7.71 -18.07 -32.48
C LEU A 341 -8.60 -17.24 -31.57
N ALA A 342 -8.01 -16.66 -30.52
CA ALA A 342 -8.73 -15.81 -29.59
C ALA A 342 -7.83 -14.75 -28.97
N ALA A 343 -8.48 -13.69 -28.49
CA ALA A 343 -7.85 -12.64 -27.71
C ALA A 343 -8.85 -12.00 -26.75
N MET A 344 -8.35 -11.54 -25.60
CA MET A 344 -9.09 -10.71 -24.65
C MET A 344 -8.22 -9.56 -24.15
N ALA A 345 -8.85 -8.52 -23.61
CA ALA A 345 -8.14 -7.49 -22.87
C ALA A 345 -8.91 -7.12 -21.59
N PRO A 346 -8.94 -7.98 -20.55
CA PRO A 346 -9.49 -7.60 -19.26
C PRO A 346 -8.86 -6.31 -18.74
N ALA A 347 -9.72 -5.42 -18.26
CA ALA A 347 -9.36 -4.14 -17.67
C ALA A 347 -9.79 -4.10 -16.20
N PHE A 348 -8.97 -3.45 -15.38
CA PHE A 348 -9.12 -3.35 -13.95
C PHE A 348 -8.91 -1.90 -13.50
N THR A 349 -9.90 -1.35 -12.81
CA THR A 349 -9.81 -0.04 -12.19
C THR A 349 -9.18 -0.23 -10.83
N LEU A 350 -8.17 0.58 -10.56
CA LEU A 350 -7.57 0.75 -9.25
C LEU A 350 -8.03 2.12 -8.77
N SER A 351 -8.97 2.16 -7.84
CA SER A 351 -9.42 3.43 -7.28
C SER A 351 -8.35 4.00 -6.37
N SER A 352 -8.08 5.31 -6.48
CA SER A 352 -7.21 5.98 -5.52
C SER A 352 -7.81 5.89 -4.12
N ASP A 353 -6.97 5.77 -3.11
CA ASP A 353 -7.42 5.74 -1.72
C ASP A 353 -8.02 7.07 -1.24
N ASN A 354 -7.57 8.19 -1.85
CA ASN A 354 -7.89 9.55 -1.42
C ASN A 354 -7.79 9.66 0.12
N ALA A 355 -6.68 9.14 0.64
CA ALA A 355 -6.50 8.91 2.06
C ALA A 355 -5.54 9.91 2.68
N ASP A 356 -6.00 10.50 3.77
CA ASP A 356 -5.24 11.24 4.75
C ASP A 356 -4.31 10.30 5.54
N THR A 357 -3.17 10.81 5.99
CA THR A 357 -2.09 10.06 6.63
C THR A 357 -1.58 10.74 7.88
N SER A 358 -1.24 9.91 8.85
CA SER A 358 -0.47 10.39 10.00
C SER A 358 0.92 10.86 9.63
N ASP A 359 1.35 11.91 10.34
CA ASP A 359 2.65 12.54 10.18
C ASP A 359 3.51 12.55 11.48
N ALA A 360 3.04 11.92 12.56
CA ALA A 360 3.88 11.60 13.70
C ALA A 360 5.06 10.67 13.29
N PRO A 361 6.14 10.60 14.10
CA PRO A 361 7.25 9.70 13.79
C PRO A 361 6.79 8.26 13.56
N ALA A 362 7.39 7.58 12.58
CA ALA A 362 6.96 6.24 12.15
C ALA A 362 6.91 5.18 13.26
N SER A 363 7.60 5.39 14.39
CA SER A 363 7.53 4.52 15.58
C SER A 363 6.14 4.50 16.22
N TYR A 364 5.37 5.59 16.10
CA TYR A 364 3.97 5.69 16.55
C TYR A 364 2.99 5.00 15.59
N GLY A 365 3.50 4.40 14.52
CA GLY A 365 2.72 3.81 13.43
C GLY A 365 2.18 4.86 12.45
N SER A 366 1.85 4.41 11.24
CA SER A 366 1.40 5.26 10.12
C SER A 366 -0.02 4.89 9.70
N PRO A 367 -1.06 5.20 10.51
CA PRO A 367 -2.44 5.01 10.10
C PRO A 367 -2.77 5.88 8.88
N THR A 368 -3.76 5.43 8.12
CA THR A 368 -4.33 6.20 7.01
C THR A 368 -5.85 6.16 7.07
N HIS A 369 -6.51 7.20 6.61
CA HIS A 369 -7.96 7.30 6.58
C HIS A 369 -8.44 7.70 5.19
N ALA A 370 -9.24 6.84 4.54
CA ALA A 370 -9.94 7.27 3.33
C ALA A 370 -10.87 8.43 3.69
N ILE A 371 -10.72 9.57 3.02
CA ILE A 371 -11.43 10.80 3.38
C ILE A 371 -12.89 10.68 2.99
N SER A 372 -13.72 10.39 3.98
CA SER A 372 -15.17 10.23 3.82
C SER A 372 -15.88 10.26 5.16
N GLY A 373 -17.08 10.86 5.19
CA GLY A 373 -17.92 10.87 6.37
C GLY A 373 -17.50 11.93 7.40
N ILE A 374 -17.22 11.48 8.62
CA ILE A 374 -16.78 12.33 9.74
C ILE A 374 -15.39 12.90 9.45
N ARG A 375 -15.11 14.12 9.92
CA ARG A 375 -13.76 14.68 9.94
C ARG A 375 -13.54 15.50 11.21
N LEU A 376 -12.30 15.63 11.62
CA LEU A 376 -11.80 16.65 12.51
C LEU A 376 -11.71 17.97 11.73
N GLY A 377 -11.81 19.10 12.41
CA GLY A 377 -11.40 20.33 11.74
C GLY A 377 -12.23 20.83 10.55
N ALA A 378 -11.80 21.93 9.93
CA ALA A 378 -12.49 22.55 8.81
C ALA A 378 -12.07 21.97 7.45
N SER A 379 -10.78 21.71 7.28
CA SER A 379 -10.16 21.06 6.12
C SER A 379 -9.93 19.58 6.39
N VAL A 380 -9.60 18.85 5.32
CA VAL A 380 -8.91 17.56 5.35
C VAL A 380 -8.38 17.35 3.93
N ASP A 381 -7.13 16.93 3.76
CA ASP A 381 -6.61 16.61 2.43
C ASP A 381 -5.91 15.24 2.32
N ALA A 382 -5.74 14.80 1.07
CA ALA A 382 -5.25 13.46 0.78
C ALA A 382 -3.78 13.48 0.40
N ASP A 383 -2.98 12.68 1.07
CA ASP A 383 -1.54 12.65 0.83
C ASP A 383 -1.14 11.71 -0.30
N ALA A 384 0.04 11.89 -0.88
CA ALA A 384 0.60 10.89 -1.78
C ALA A 384 1.52 9.87 -1.11
N ASP A 385 2.10 10.23 0.03
CA ASP A 385 3.15 9.48 0.70
C ASP A 385 2.85 9.39 2.20
N ILE A 386 3.72 8.69 2.94
CA ILE A 386 3.73 8.74 4.40
C ILE A 386 4.57 9.94 4.82
N LEU A 387 4.01 10.84 5.63
CA LEU A 387 4.60 12.15 5.91
C LEU A 387 5.23 12.29 7.30
N ALA A 388 5.55 11.16 7.94
CA ALA A 388 6.17 11.09 9.26
C ALA A 388 7.32 12.11 9.46
N SER A 389 7.19 12.93 10.51
CA SER A 389 8.08 14.03 10.84
C SER A 389 8.43 14.04 12.33
N TYR A 390 9.52 14.71 12.71
CA TYR A 390 9.93 14.79 14.13
C TYR A 390 9.06 15.72 14.98
N THR A 391 8.19 16.49 14.34
CA THR A 391 7.38 17.53 14.98
C THR A 391 5.89 17.33 14.80
N ALA A 392 5.45 16.28 14.07
CA ALA A 392 4.09 16.16 13.58
C ALA A 392 3.68 17.48 12.87
N THR A 393 4.42 17.81 11.81
CA THR A 393 4.11 18.92 10.88
C THR A 393 4.37 18.54 9.41
N GLY A 394 4.32 17.26 9.07
CA GLY A 394 4.75 16.73 7.78
C GLY A 394 3.80 17.11 6.65
N ASP A 395 2.52 16.78 6.87
CA ASP A 395 1.31 17.18 6.13
C ASP A 395 1.03 18.68 6.20
N ASP A 396 1.27 19.37 7.35
CA ASP A 396 1.14 20.83 7.43
C ASP A 396 1.89 21.56 6.29
N THR A 397 3.03 20.97 5.90
CA THR A 397 3.95 21.53 4.91
C THR A 397 3.76 20.96 3.50
N SER A 398 2.87 19.98 3.32
CA SER A 398 2.64 19.28 2.06
C SER A 398 1.21 19.31 1.56
N GLY A 399 0.46 20.37 1.82
CA GLY A 399 -0.93 20.42 1.39
C GLY A 399 -1.61 21.63 1.98
N SER A 400 -2.76 21.41 2.60
CA SER A 400 -3.44 22.40 3.44
C SER A 400 -3.47 21.92 4.87
N ASP A 401 -2.62 22.48 5.74
CA ASP A 401 -2.68 22.34 7.22
C ASP A 401 -4.12 22.10 7.73
N ASP A 402 -4.37 20.85 8.11
CA ASP A 402 -5.65 20.29 8.54
C ASP A 402 -5.63 19.85 10.01
N GLU A 403 -4.54 20.11 10.74
CA GLU A 403 -4.37 20.01 12.20
C GLU A 403 -5.17 21.07 12.98
N ASP A 404 -6.40 21.36 12.55
CA ASP A 404 -7.29 22.38 13.11
C ASP A 404 -8.48 21.79 13.90
N GLY A 405 -8.52 20.47 14.03
CA GLY A 405 -9.56 19.74 14.76
C GLY A 405 -9.45 19.75 16.28
N VAL A 406 -8.25 19.88 16.86
CA VAL A 406 -8.05 19.75 18.31
C VAL A 406 -7.38 20.99 18.91
N THR A 407 -7.99 21.56 19.96
CA THR A 407 -7.38 22.68 20.70
C THR A 407 -6.68 22.20 21.96
N LEU A 408 -5.35 22.02 21.89
CA LEU A 408 -4.52 21.61 23.03
C LEU A 408 -4.02 22.81 23.85
N PRO A 409 -3.89 22.67 25.19
CA PRO A 409 -3.24 23.69 26.01
C PRO A 409 -1.73 23.72 25.74
N ALA A 410 -1.09 24.88 25.98
CA ALA A 410 0.36 25.04 25.78
C ALA A 410 1.22 24.04 26.59
N SER A 411 0.69 23.52 27.70
CA SER A 411 1.35 22.46 28.48
C SER A 411 0.34 21.64 29.28
N LEU A 412 0.57 20.34 29.35
CA LEU A 412 -0.17 19.37 30.16
C LEU A 412 0.62 19.05 31.43
N ASN A 413 0.06 19.37 32.59
CA ASN A 413 0.74 19.24 33.88
C ASN A 413 0.45 17.89 34.54
N LEU A 414 1.48 17.26 35.13
CA LEU A 414 1.34 15.97 35.83
C LEU A 414 0.20 15.97 36.88
N GLY A 415 -0.66 14.95 36.80
CA GLY A 415 -1.76 14.75 37.73
C GLY A 415 -2.88 15.80 37.63
N GLN A 416 -2.96 16.56 36.54
CA GLN A 416 -4.05 17.48 36.27
C GLN A 416 -5.01 16.90 35.23
N SER A 417 -6.28 17.27 35.34
CA SER A 417 -7.32 16.92 34.37
C SER A 417 -7.60 18.12 33.46
N TYR A 418 -7.84 17.83 32.19
CA TYR A 418 -8.13 18.83 31.16
C TYR A 418 -9.39 18.44 30.39
N SER A 419 -10.07 19.44 29.87
CA SER A 419 -11.16 19.30 28.90
C SER A 419 -10.64 19.80 27.56
N ILE A 420 -10.33 18.90 26.65
CA ILE A 420 -9.77 19.19 25.32
C ILE A 420 -10.93 19.34 24.33
N PRO A 421 -11.15 20.54 23.75
CA PRO A 421 -12.13 20.74 22.68
C PRO A 421 -11.66 20.04 21.40
N VAL A 422 -12.55 19.22 20.83
CA VAL A 422 -12.38 18.53 19.55
C VAL A 422 -13.51 18.98 18.63
N SER A 423 -13.18 19.60 17.51
CA SER A 423 -14.09 20.05 16.46
C SER A 423 -14.42 18.88 15.54
N ILE A 424 -15.69 18.47 15.52
CA ILE A 424 -16.19 17.40 14.64
C ILE A 424 -17.05 18.02 13.54
N GLN A 425 -16.73 17.74 12.29
CA GLN A 425 -17.47 18.25 11.13
C GLN A 425 -18.01 17.12 10.25
N SER A 426 -18.84 17.52 9.28
CA SER A 426 -19.42 16.70 8.20
C SER A 426 -20.42 15.63 8.66
N ALA A 427 -20.07 14.75 9.61
CA ALA A 427 -20.94 13.68 10.10
C ALA A 427 -20.65 13.32 11.57
N ALA A 428 -21.59 12.58 12.17
CA ALA A 428 -21.36 11.91 13.46
C ALA A 428 -20.53 10.63 13.27
N GLY A 429 -19.90 10.16 14.35
CA GLY A 429 -19.02 8.99 14.28
C GLY A 429 -18.40 8.66 15.63
N TYR A 430 -17.18 8.13 15.60
CA TYR A 430 -16.46 7.66 16.78
C TYR A 430 -15.05 8.23 16.81
N LEU A 431 -14.68 8.81 17.96
CA LEU A 431 -13.36 9.34 18.25
C LEU A 431 -12.53 8.32 19.03
N ASN A 432 -11.28 8.15 18.61
CA ASN A 432 -10.23 7.51 19.39
C ASN A 432 -9.08 8.50 19.58
N ALA A 433 -8.44 8.50 20.74
CA ALA A 433 -7.36 9.42 21.03
C ALA A 433 -6.30 8.78 21.93
N TRP A 434 -5.04 9.09 21.66
CA TRP A 434 -3.86 8.58 22.37
C TRP A 434 -2.91 9.70 22.76
N PHE A 435 -2.18 9.47 23.83
CA PHE A 435 -1.07 10.31 24.29
C PHE A 435 0.05 9.39 24.76
N ASP A 436 1.26 9.59 24.22
CA ASP A 436 2.45 8.87 24.67
C ASP A 436 2.94 9.52 25.97
N TRP A 437 2.47 8.97 27.08
CA TRP A 437 2.74 9.53 28.40
C TRP A 437 4.13 9.19 28.89
N ASN A 438 4.68 8.05 28.48
CA ASN A 438 5.93 7.51 28.99
C ASN A 438 7.14 7.91 28.10
N ARG A 439 6.89 8.50 26.92
CA ARG A 439 7.86 8.97 25.92
C ARG A 439 8.71 7.85 25.31
N ASP A 440 8.18 6.65 25.18
CA ASP A 440 8.93 5.52 24.64
C ASP A 440 8.88 5.38 23.12
N GLY A 441 8.08 6.20 22.45
CA GLY A 441 8.03 6.27 21.00
C GLY A 441 6.86 5.51 20.35
N ASP A 442 5.91 4.98 21.13
CA ASP A 442 4.68 4.39 20.61
C ASP A 442 3.42 4.79 21.41
N PHE A 443 2.28 4.17 21.07
CA PHE A 443 0.97 4.40 21.73
C PHE A 443 0.37 3.08 22.26
N LEU A 444 1.20 2.06 22.46
CA LEU A 444 0.78 0.68 22.72
C LEU A 444 0.67 0.40 24.22
N ASP A 445 0.95 1.39 25.06
CA ASP A 445 1.07 1.23 26.49
C ASP A 445 -0.26 1.45 27.23
N ALA A 446 -0.36 0.83 28.40
CA ALA A 446 -1.58 0.88 29.20
C ALA A 446 -1.83 2.31 29.73
N GLY A 447 -2.98 2.88 29.37
CA GLY A 447 -3.40 4.22 29.80
C GLY A 447 -3.08 5.33 28.81
N GLU A 448 -2.47 5.00 27.67
CA GLU A 448 -2.17 5.97 26.60
C GLU A 448 -3.37 6.25 25.72
N GLN A 449 -4.22 5.24 25.46
CA GLN A 449 -5.51 5.46 24.83
C GLN A 449 -6.49 6.12 25.80
N VAL A 450 -6.76 7.41 25.61
CA VAL A 450 -7.64 8.23 26.46
C VAL A 450 -9.08 8.29 25.96
N ALA A 451 -9.32 7.97 24.68
CA ALA A 451 -10.65 7.78 24.12
C ALA A 451 -10.68 6.49 23.28
N THR A 452 -11.72 5.68 23.50
CA THR A 452 -11.92 4.39 22.80
C THR A 452 -13.35 4.35 22.25
N ASN A 453 -13.49 4.53 20.93
CA ASN A 453 -14.77 4.73 20.22
C ASN A 453 -15.75 5.62 20.97
N GLN A 454 -15.27 6.78 21.40
CA GLN A 454 -16.16 7.75 22.02
C GLN A 454 -17.15 8.24 20.95
N PRO A 455 -18.47 8.05 21.10
CA PRO A 455 -19.44 8.56 20.15
C PRO A 455 -19.40 10.08 20.13
N VAL A 456 -19.35 10.66 18.93
CA VAL A 456 -19.31 12.10 18.72
C VAL A 456 -20.31 12.52 17.65
N SER A 457 -20.83 13.74 17.81
CA SER A 457 -21.73 14.39 16.86
C SER A 457 -21.06 15.65 16.31
N THR A 458 -21.51 16.11 15.15
CA THR A 458 -21.06 17.36 14.56
C THR A 458 -21.14 18.53 15.55
N GLY A 459 -20.08 19.31 15.66
CA GLY A 459 -19.88 20.35 16.66
C GLY A 459 -18.68 20.08 17.56
N THR A 460 -18.55 20.83 18.64
CA THR A 460 -17.45 20.66 19.59
C THR A 460 -17.77 19.54 20.59
N SER A 461 -16.95 18.50 20.60
CA SER A 461 -16.90 17.47 21.65
C SER A 461 -15.79 17.83 22.65
N ASN A 462 -16.07 17.73 23.95
CA ASN A 462 -15.07 18.02 24.99
C ASN A 462 -14.52 16.71 25.55
N LEU A 463 -13.31 16.34 25.13
CA LEU A 463 -12.62 15.14 25.61
C LEU A 463 -12.01 15.41 26.99
N SER A 464 -12.41 14.63 27.98
CA SER A 464 -11.84 14.72 29.33
C SER A 464 -10.64 13.80 29.47
N ILE A 465 -9.47 14.38 29.75
CA ILE A 465 -8.23 13.64 29.96
C ILE A 465 -7.67 13.90 31.36
N THR A 466 -6.88 12.96 31.87
CA THR A 466 -6.09 13.16 33.09
C THR A 466 -4.66 12.75 32.82
N VAL A 467 -3.72 13.70 32.98
CA VAL A 467 -2.29 13.45 32.79
C VAL A 467 -1.80 12.55 33.93
N PRO A 468 -1.25 11.36 33.64
CA PRO A 468 -0.70 10.49 34.67
C PRO A 468 0.37 11.21 35.50
N VAL A 469 0.42 10.95 36.80
CA VAL A 469 1.52 11.47 37.66
C VAL A 469 2.87 10.85 37.30
N THR A 470 2.85 9.73 36.59
CA THR A 470 4.00 9.00 36.08
C THR A 470 4.42 9.43 34.67
N ALA A 471 3.69 10.34 34.03
CA ALA A 471 4.06 10.81 32.69
C ALA A 471 5.43 11.51 32.73
N GLU A 472 6.20 11.37 31.65
CA GLU A 472 7.55 11.93 31.58
C GLU A 472 7.51 13.39 31.07
N PRO A 473 8.02 14.37 31.84
CA PRO A 473 8.04 15.76 31.40
C PRO A 473 8.97 16.00 30.21
N ARG A 474 8.42 16.39 29.05
CA ARG A 474 9.07 16.87 27.80
C ARG A 474 8.02 16.90 26.69
N ASN A 475 8.44 17.20 25.46
CA ASN A 475 7.59 17.01 24.30
C ASN A 475 7.41 15.52 23.98
N THR A 476 6.19 15.17 23.58
CA THR A 476 5.72 13.85 23.16
C THR A 476 4.59 14.03 22.15
N PHE A 477 3.95 12.96 21.70
CA PHE A 477 2.91 13.00 20.69
C PHE A 477 1.54 12.64 21.24
N ALA A 478 0.51 13.19 20.61
CA ALA A 478 -0.87 12.79 20.76
C ALA A 478 -1.46 12.54 19.38
N ARG A 479 -2.37 11.55 19.29
CA ARG A 479 -3.05 11.19 18.04
C ARG A 479 -4.55 11.22 18.24
N PHE A 480 -5.28 11.74 17.28
CA PHE A 480 -6.74 11.73 17.23
C PHE A 480 -7.17 11.06 15.93
N ARG A 481 -7.99 10.01 16.04
CA ARG A 481 -8.56 9.30 14.88
C ARG A 481 -10.07 9.34 14.96
N VAL A 482 -10.72 9.76 13.89
CA VAL A 482 -12.18 9.66 13.76
C VAL A 482 -12.56 8.68 12.66
N CYS A 483 -13.64 7.93 12.87
CA CYS A 483 -14.18 7.05 11.85
C CYS A 483 -15.70 6.90 11.97
N SER A 484 -16.34 6.56 10.86
CA SER A 484 -17.81 6.52 10.76
C SER A 484 -18.42 5.35 11.54
N SER A 485 -17.66 4.29 11.80
CA SER A 485 -18.13 3.07 12.46
C SER A 485 -17.28 2.73 13.69
N SER A 486 -17.94 2.30 14.77
CA SER A 486 -17.25 1.78 15.95
C SER A 486 -16.42 0.56 15.56
N GLY A 487 -15.17 0.50 16.00
CA GLY A 487 -14.25 -0.57 15.58
C GLY A 487 -13.33 -0.20 14.44
N ALA A 488 -13.70 0.78 13.60
CA ALA A 488 -13.02 0.98 12.32
C ALA A 488 -11.64 1.66 12.43
N CYS A 489 -11.33 2.30 13.55
CA CYS A 489 -10.08 3.03 13.79
C CYS A 489 -9.63 2.96 15.27
N GLN A 490 -9.85 1.82 15.94
CA GLN A 490 -9.62 1.65 17.38
C GLN A 490 -8.16 1.48 17.82
N THR A 491 -7.25 1.26 16.89
CA THR A 491 -5.81 1.11 17.13
C THR A 491 -5.07 2.39 16.77
N PRO A 492 -3.87 2.65 17.30
CA PRO A 492 -3.11 3.84 16.92
C PRO A 492 -2.63 3.78 15.46
N SER A 493 -2.46 2.58 14.90
CA SER A 493 -2.02 2.33 13.53
C SER A 493 -3.08 1.62 12.68
N GLY A 494 -2.78 1.42 11.39
CA GLY A 494 -3.63 0.67 10.45
C GLY A 494 -4.61 1.53 9.66
N VAL A 495 -5.17 0.94 8.61
CA VAL A 495 -6.02 1.62 7.63
C VAL A 495 -7.47 1.71 8.11
N ALA A 496 -8.08 2.88 7.98
CA ALA A 496 -9.51 3.11 8.16
C ALA A 496 -10.18 3.46 6.83
N ALA A 497 -11.35 2.89 6.57
CA ALA A 497 -12.13 3.11 5.33
C ALA A 497 -12.92 4.43 5.31
N SER A 498 -12.79 5.25 6.34
CA SER A 498 -13.48 6.54 6.47
C SER A 498 -12.83 7.36 7.58
N GLY A 499 -13.01 8.67 7.52
CA GLY A 499 -12.63 9.57 8.60
C GLY A 499 -11.33 10.30 8.30
N GLU A 500 -10.57 10.54 9.37
CA GLU A 500 -9.33 11.32 9.38
C GLU A 500 -8.49 10.94 10.60
N VAL A 501 -7.19 11.21 10.51
CA VAL A 501 -6.21 11.18 11.59
C VAL A 501 -5.50 12.52 11.67
N GLU A 502 -5.37 13.08 12.87
CA GLU A 502 -4.52 14.23 13.13
C GLU A 502 -3.53 13.87 14.26
N ASP A 503 -2.29 14.31 14.13
CA ASP A 503 -1.24 14.14 15.13
C ASP A 503 -0.78 15.50 15.69
N TYR A 504 -0.34 15.50 16.95
CA TYR A 504 0.04 16.74 17.62
C TYR A 504 1.27 16.56 18.50
N LEU A 505 2.22 17.49 18.39
CA LEU A 505 3.30 17.62 19.38
C LEU A 505 2.77 18.29 20.66
N VAL A 506 2.76 17.54 21.76
CA VAL A 506 2.28 18.00 23.06
C VAL A 506 3.43 18.15 24.05
N SER A 507 3.33 19.12 24.97
CA SER A 507 4.35 19.35 26.00
C SER A 507 3.86 18.94 27.39
N ILE A 508 4.55 17.98 28.01
CA ILE A 508 4.30 17.55 29.39
C ILE A 508 5.18 18.36 30.35
N ALA A 509 4.55 18.98 31.33
CA ALA A 509 5.21 19.79 32.35
C ALA A 509 5.08 19.16 33.76
N PRO A 510 6.08 19.33 34.64
CA PRO A 510 5.94 18.95 36.04
C PRO A 510 4.75 19.65 36.67
N LYS A 511 4.18 19.03 37.71
CA LYS A 511 3.09 19.65 38.47
C LYS A 511 3.49 21.05 38.96
N PRO A 512 2.67 22.09 38.76
CA PRO A 512 2.95 23.43 39.27
C PRO A 512 3.21 23.39 40.78
N VAL A 513 4.39 23.84 41.18
CA VAL A 513 4.71 23.98 42.61
C VAL A 513 3.95 25.21 43.11
N VAL A 514 3.00 25.02 44.02
CA VAL A 514 2.37 26.14 44.72
C VAL A 514 3.48 26.83 45.52
N PRO A 515 3.76 28.12 45.28
CA PRO A 515 4.76 28.83 46.08
C PRO A 515 4.33 28.76 47.54
N ILE A 516 5.18 28.14 48.37
CA ILE A 516 5.00 28.23 49.82
C ILE A 516 5.15 29.72 50.15
N PRO A 517 4.18 30.38 50.80
CA PRO A 517 4.36 31.77 51.20
C PRO A 517 5.65 31.84 52.02
N SER A 518 6.61 32.63 51.55
CA SER A 518 7.84 32.86 52.30
C SER A 518 7.41 33.44 53.63
N THR A 519 7.45 32.63 54.68
CA THR A 519 7.33 33.18 56.02
C THR A 519 8.62 33.93 56.21
N THR A 520 8.58 35.25 56.00
CA THR A 520 9.66 36.14 56.40
C THR A 520 9.97 35.78 57.84
N CYS A 521 11.18 35.33 58.14
CA CYS A 521 11.64 35.24 59.52
C CYS A 521 11.60 36.66 60.09
N GLY A 522 10.44 37.07 60.59
CA GLY A 522 10.27 38.27 61.36
C GLY A 522 11.09 38.10 62.63
N ASN A 523 12.13 38.92 62.74
CA ASN A 523 12.89 39.23 63.95
C ASN A 523 12.43 38.48 65.21
N LEU A 524 13.09 37.34 65.50
CA LEU A 524 13.13 36.82 66.86
C LEU A 524 14.06 37.73 67.67
N LEU A 525 13.54 38.89 68.08
CA LEU A 525 14.07 39.60 69.23
C LEU A 525 13.57 38.85 70.48
N SER A 526 14.53 38.35 71.26
CA SER A 526 14.43 37.83 72.63
C SER A 526 13.06 38.03 73.31
N GLY A 527 12.17 37.07 73.13
CA GLY A 527 10.90 36.95 73.83
C GLY A 527 10.58 35.48 74.01
N GLU A 528 10.51 35.05 75.27
CA GLU A 528 10.30 33.68 75.70
C GLU A 528 9.05 33.07 75.05
N PHE A 529 9.20 31.87 74.49
CA PHE A 529 8.12 31.09 73.91
C PHE A 529 7.67 30.04 74.93
N GLU A 530 6.55 30.29 75.63
CA GLU A 530 5.88 29.28 76.45
C GLU A 530 4.69 28.65 75.72
N GLY A 531 4.81 27.34 75.44
CA GLY A 531 3.71 26.38 75.15
C GLY A 531 3.19 26.33 73.70
N THR A 532 2.85 25.20 73.08
CA THR A 532 2.99 23.75 73.34
C THR A 532 3.10 23.09 71.96
N PHE A 533 4.07 22.21 71.73
CA PHE A 533 4.23 21.51 70.44
C PHE A 533 3.11 20.47 70.24
N GLY A 534 2.09 20.83 69.46
CA GLY A 534 1.06 19.91 68.98
C GLY A 534 1.33 19.52 67.53
N THR A 535 1.86 18.30 67.35
CA THR A 535 1.73 17.42 66.16
C THR A 535 1.59 18.08 64.79
N LEU A 536 2.69 18.26 64.06
CA LEU A 536 2.77 18.25 62.59
C LEU A 536 4.25 18.20 62.15
N ALA A 537 4.93 17.08 62.40
CA ALA A 537 6.25 16.81 61.80
C ALA A 537 6.50 15.30 61.71
N SER A 538 5.82 14.65 60.77
CA SER A 538 6.29 13.40 60.19
C SER A 538 6.30 13.60 58.68
N GLY A 539 7.49 13.76 58.09
CA GLY A 539 7.59 13.80 56.63
C GLY A 539 8.86 14.39 56.01
N ILE A 540 9.80 15.00 56.76
CA ILE A 540 11.08 15.44 56.18
C ILE A 540 12.18 14.43 56.53
N ARG A 541 12.24 13.37 55.73
CA ARG A 541 13.40 12.51 55.41
C ARG A 541 13.23 12.23 53.91
N ASP A 542 14.16 12.42 52.98
CA ASP A 542 15.61 12.42 52.97
C ASP A 542 16.11 13.34 51.85
N LEU A 543 17.15 14.13 52.10
CA LEU A 543 18.10 14.53 51.06
C LEU A 543 19.50 14.37 51.67
N GLN A 544 20.07 13.19 51.45
CA GLN A 544 21.43 12.86 51.85
C GLN A 544 22.34 13.13 50.64
N GLU A 545 23.17 14.17 50.71
CA GLU A 545 24.23 14.44 49.74
C GLU A 545 25.31 13.34 49.78
N PRO A 546 25.93 12.96 48.64
CA PRO A 546 27.02 11.99 48.65
C PRO A 546 28.34 12.66 49.05
N ALA A 547 29.06 11.98 49.95
CA ALA A 547 30.32 12.42 50.53
C ALA A 547 31.46 12.53 49.50
N MET A 548 32.14 13.68 49.52
CA MET A 548 33.47 13.87 48.94
C MET A 548 34.50 13.09 49.76
N GLY A 549 34.93 11.94 49.24
CA GLY A 549 36.05 11.17 49.77
C GLY A 549 37.35 11.56 49.07
N GLY A 550 38.23 12.25 49.78
CA GLY A 550 39.65 12.38 49.40
C GLY A 550 40.52 11.73 50.47
N TYR A 551 41.45 10.88 50.06
CA TYR A 551 42.68 10.55 50.82
C TYR A 551 43.78 10.07 49.85
N ILE A 552 44.90 10.82 49.89
CA ILE A 552 46.31 10.50 49.56
C ILE A 552 46.65 10.07 48.13
#